data_AF-A0A076V9V0-F1
#
_entry.id   AF-A0A076V9V0-F1
#
_cell.length_a   1.000
_cell.length_b   1.000
_cell.length_c   1.000
_cell.angle_alpha   90.00
_cell.angle_beta   90.00
_cell.angle_gamma   90.00
#
_symmetry.space_group_name_H-M   'P 1'
#
loop_
_entity.id
_entity.type
_entity.pdbx_description
1 polymer ?
#
loop_
_entity_poly.entity_id
_entity_poly.type
_entity_poly.pdbx_seq_one_letter_code
_entity_poly.pdbx_strand_id
1 'polypeptide(L)'
;MFGIGQPINPNDLTLGKCAPVSEDNAAQVLIYESELHQCGSQLALTNDALVYTFILNYNPRAVGASPVIRTSQAAVIVECHYPRRHNVSSLPLDPIWVPFSAVKMAEEFLYFSMTLVTDDFMFERPVFQYFLGDLIRVEVAVMQFFHVPLRVYVDRCVATLSPDATSTPSYAFIDNFGCFV
;
A
#
# COMPACT_ATOMS: atom_id res chain seq x y z
N MET A 1 -4.87 17.62 -20.68
CA MET A 1 -4.39 18.57 -19.66
C MET A 1 -5.53 19.54 -19.36
N PHE A 2 -6.50 19.12 -18.53
CA PHE A 2 -7.73 19.88 -18.27
C PHE A 2 -7.76 20.33 -16.81
N GLY A 3 -7.00 21.38 -16.49
CA GLY A 3 -7.14 22.09 -15.21
C GLY A 3 -7.96 23.35 -15.45
N ILE A 4 -9.09 23.52 -14.75
CA ILE A 4 -9.95 24.72 -14.84
C ILE A 4 -9.31 25.99 -14.25
N GLY A 5 -8.04 25.92 -13.81
CA GLY A 5 -7.30 27.03 -13.21
C GLY A 5 -7.81 27.47 -11.83
N GLN A 6 -8.82 26.77 -11.28
CA GLN A 6 -9.33 27.02 -9.95
C GLN A 6 -8.63 26.11 -8.92
N PRO A 7 -8.14 26.68 -7.80
CA PRO A 7 -7.59 25.88 -6.72
C PRO A 7 -8.67 25.00 -6.10
N ILE A 8 -8.28 23.78 -5.76
CA ILE A 8 -9.15 22.78 -5.13
C ILE A 8 -9.34 23.15 -3.66
N ASN A 9 -10.52 22.90 -3.09
CA ASN A 9 -10.75 23.08 -1.65
C ASN A 9 -9.91 22.04 -0.86
N PRO A 10 -9.10 22.47 0.13
CA PRO A 10 -8.31 21.55 0.95
C PRO A 10 -9.12 20.45 1.63
N ASN A 11 -10.38 20.73 1.99
CA ASN A 11 -11.27 19.77 2.65
C ASN A 11 -11.76 18.64 1.72
N ASP A 12 -11.53 18.77 0.42
CA ASP A 12 -11.83 17.74 -0.57
C ASP A 12 -10.63 16.79 -0.80
N LEU A 13 -9.47 17.06 -0.20
CA LEU A 13 -8.25 16.25 -0.35
C LEU A 13 -7.88 15.52 0.95
N THR A 14 -7.72 14.20 0.88
CA THR A 14 -7.30 13.38 2.03
C THR A 14 -6.19 12.39 1.66
N LEU A 15 -5.17 12.26 2.51
CA LEU A 15 -4.17 11.20 2.37
C LEU A 15 -4.68 9.96 3.11
N GLY A 16 -5.22 9.01 2.35
CA GLY A 16 -6.01 7.89 2.85
C GLY A 16 -7.17 8.41 3.69
N LYS A 17 -7.09 8.22 5.02
CA LYS A 17 -8.10 8.69 5.99
C LYS A 17 -7.74 10.01 6.70
N CYS A 18 -6.60 10.63 6.37
CA CYS A 18 -6.08 11.80 7.08
C CYS A 18 -6.26 13.12 6.32
N ALA A 19 -6.55 14.18 7.07
CA ALA A 19 -6.62 15.56 6.59
C ALA A 19 -5.21 16.18 6.48
N PRO A 20 -5.02 17.25 5.68
CA PRO A 20 -3.76 17.98 5.66
C PRO A 20 -3.45 18.58 7.03
N VAL A 21 -2.17 18.58 7.40
CA VAL A 21 -1.67 19.10 8.69
C VAL A 21 -1.38 20.59 8.61
N SER A 22 -0.98 21.08 7.44
CA SER A 22 -0.75 22.51 7.19
C SER A 22 -0.94 22.88 5.72
N GLU A 23 -1.09 24.18 5.48
CA GLU A 23 -1.29 24.78 4.16
C GLU A 23 -0.33 25.96 3.99
N ASP A 24 0.40 25.97 2.88
CA ASP A 24 1.16 27.13 2.42
C ASP A 24 0.34 27.87 1.36
N ASN A 25 -0.30 28.96 1.79
CA ASN A 25 -1.13 29.80 0.92
C ASN A 25 -0.33 30.54 -0.16
N ALA A 26 0.96 30.81 0.07
CA ALA A 26 1.79 31.52 -0.89
C ALA A 26 2.22 30.59 -2.03
N ALA A 27 2.56 29.34 -1.69
CA ALA A 27 2.91 28.31 -2.68
C ALA A 27 1.70 27.52 -3.21
N GLN A 28 0.51 27.69 -2.60
CA GLN A 28 -0.71 26.91 -2.87
C GLN A 28 -0.50 25.40 -2.69
N VAL A 29 0.18 25.01 -1.60
CA VAL A 29 0.54 23.62 -1.29
C VAL A 29 -0.12 23.15 0.00
N LEU A 30 -0.64 21.92 -0.01
CA LEU A 30 -1.09 21.21 1.19
C LEU A 30 -0.02 20.23 1.66
N ILE A 31 0.23 20.24 2.97
CA ILE A 31 1.25 19.41 3.59
C ILE A 31 0.56 18.32 4.41
N TYR A 32 0.94 17.08 4.13
CA TYR A 32 0.52 15.90 4.88
C TYR A 32 1.72 15.33 5.62
N GLU A 33 1.52 15.07 6.91
CA GLU A 33 2.51 14.40 7.76
C GLU A 33 1.81 13.25 8.47
N SER A 34 2.35 12.05 8.33
CA SER A 34 1.81 10.85 8.96
C SER A 34 2.90 9.81 9.18
N GLU A 35 2.73 8.99 10.22
CA GLU A 35 3.53 7.79 10.39
C GLU A 35 3.29 6.80 9.25
N LEU A 36 4.31 6.02 8.90
CA LEU A 36 4.29 5.13 7.73
C LEU A 36 3.20 4.06 7.75
N HIS A 37 2.71 3.70 8.93
CA HIS A 37 1.68 2.68 9.15
C HIS A 37 0.31 3.26 9.50
N GLN A 38 0.17 4.59 9.45
CA GLN A 38 -1.06 5.30 9.76
C GLN A 38 -1.79 5.76 8.49
N CYS A 39 -2.92 6.44 8.67
CA CYS A 39 -3.71 7.02 7.58
C CYS A 39 -4.23 6.01 6.53
N GLY A 40 -4.20 4.71 6.82
CA GLY A 40 -4.62 3.66 5.90
C GLY A 40 -3.56 3.25 4.88
N SER A 41 -2.27 3.51 5.17
CA SER A 41 -1.14 3.02 4.41
C SER A 41 -1.13 1.49 4.29
N GLN A 42 -0.67 0.96 3.16
CA GLN A 42 -0.41 -0.46 2.98
C GLN A 42 1.09 -0.71 2.91
N LEU A 43 1.57 -1.77 3.57
CA LEU A 43 2.97 -2.18 3.53
C LEU A 43 3.11 -3.39 2.59
N ALA A 44 3.96 -3.26 1.58
CA ALA A 44 4.46 -4.37 0.78
C ALA A 44 5.96 -4.58 1.07
N LEU A 45 6.36 -5.85 1.21
CA LEU A 45 7.77 -6.22 1.36
C LEU A 45 8.30 -6.78 0.05
N THR A 46 9.34 -6.15 -0.50
CA THR A 46 10.11 -6.69 -1.61
C THR A 46 11.41 -7.33 -1.09
N ASN A 47 12.22 -7.87 -1.99
CA ASN A 47 13.51 -8.48 -1.64
C ASN A 47 14.51 -7.46 -1.05
N ASP A 48 14.40 -6.21 -1.46
CA ASP A 48 15.34 -5.13 -1.21
C ASP A 48 14.74 -3.95 -0.42
N ALA A 49 13.41 -3.79 -0.40
CA ALA A 49 12.74 -2.65 0.21
C ALA A 49 11.45 -3.00 1.00
N LEU A 50 11.09 -2.09 1.91
CA LEU A 50 9.77 -1.95 2.52
C LEU A 50 9.09 -0.80 1.77
N VAL A 51 7.99 -1.12 1.09
CA VAL A 51 7.22 -0.15 0.29
C VAL A 51 5.95 0.20 1.03
N TYR A 52 5.85 1.44 1.49
CA TYR A 52 4.63 1.97 2.11
C TYR A 52 3.83 2.76 1.07
N THR A 53 2.59 2.37 0.86
CA THR A 53 1.71 2.93 -0.16
C THR A 53 0.55 3.68 0.49
N PHE A 54 0.38 4.94 0.11
CA PHE A 54 -0.73 5.81 0.49
C PHE A 54 -1.54 6.18 -0.74
N ILE A 55 -2.80 6.59 -0.54
CA ILE A 55 -3.66 7.07 -1.61
C ILE A 55 -4.12 8.48 -1.26
N LEU A 56 -3.69 9.48 -2.01
CA LEU A 56 -4.23 10.83 -1.96
C LEU A 56 -5.53 10.89 -2.75
N ASN A 57 -6.64 11.06 -2.04
CA ASN A 57 -7.98 11.09 -2.60
C ASN A 57 -8.46 12.53 -2.77
N TYR A 58 -8.96 12.86 -3.95
CA TYR A 58 -9.75 14.04 -4.24
C TYR A 58 -11.24 13.67 -4.32
N ASN A 59 -11.99 14.12 -3.33
CA ASN A 59 -13.42 13.86 -3.16
C ASN A 59 -14.20 15.18 -3.16
N PRO A 60 -14.53 15.74 -4.33
CA PRO A 60 -15.24 17.01 -4.42
C PRO A 60 -16.61 16.96 -3.76
N ARG A 61 -16.92 17.98 -2.97
CA ARG A 61 -18.25 18.16 -2.37
C ARG A 61 -19.13 19.05 -3.24
N ALA A 62 -20.44 18.92 -3.05
CA ALA A 62 -21.40 19.77 -3.75
C ALA A 62 -21.25 21.23 -3.30
N VAL A 63 -21.28 22.17 -4.24
CA VAL A 63 -21.07 23.60 -3.96
C VAL A 63 -22.41 24.25 -3.57
N GLY A 64 -22.50 24.73 -2.33
CA GLY A 64 -23.70 25.39 -1.79
C GLY A 64 -24.82 24.41 -1.43
N ALA A 65 -26.08 24.82 -1.61
CA ALA A 65 -27.26 23.99 -1.32
C ALA A 65 -27.68 23.09 -2.50
N SER A 66 -26.94 23.12 -3.61
CA SER A 66 -27.22 22.29 -4.79
C SER A 66 -26.60 20.91 -4.61
N PRO A 67 -27.29 19.81 -4.98
CA PRO A 67 -26.71 18.46 -4.95
C PRO A 67 -25.74 18.20 -6.11
N VAL A 68 -25.45 19.19 -6.96
CA VAL A 68 -24.64 19.01 -8.18
C VAL A 68 -23.14 19.05 -7.85
N ILE A 69 -22.45 17.93 -8.08
CA ILE A 69 -20.99 17.83 -8.08
C ILE A 69 -20.51 18.05 -9.52
N ARG A 70 -19.65 19.05 -9.75
CA ARG A 70 -19.21 19.46 -11.09
C ARG A 70 -17.87 18.86 -11.52
N THR A 71 -17.15 18.21 -10.62
CA THR A 71 -15.84 17.60 -10.86
C THR A 71 -15.85 16.12 -10.49
N SER A 72 -15.07 15.31 -11.21
CA SER A 72 -14.92 13.89 -10.91
C SER A 72 -13.98 13.66 -9.73
N GLN A 73 -14.23 12.60 -8.95
CA GLN A 73 -13.28 12.09 -7.98
C GLN A 73 -11.97 11.67 -8.67
N ALA A 74 -10.86 11.76 -7.94
CA ALA A 74 -9.57 11.28 -8.40
C ALA A 74 -8.78 10.67 -7.23
N ALA A 75 -7.91 9.72 -7.53
CA ALA A 75 -7.01 9.12 -6.55
C ALA A 75 -5.59 9.09 -7.13
N VAL A 76 -4.61 9.45 -6.31
CA VAL A 76 -3.18 9.45 -6.66
C VAL A 76 -2.46 8.60 -5.65
N ILE A 77 -1.61 7.69 -6.13
CA ILE A 77 -0.85 6.80 -5.26
C ILE A 77 0.48 7.45 -4.90
N VAL A 78 0.85 7.35 -3.62
CA VAL A 78 2.08 7.91 -3.06
C VAL A 78 2.82 6.76 -2.39
N GLU A 79 4.04 6.48 -2.85
CA GLU A 79 4.86 5.39 -2.33
C GLU A 79 6.12 5.90 -1.65
N CYS A 80 6.50 5.25 -0.56
CA CYS A 80 7.75 5.47 0.15
C CYS A 80 8.52 4.16 0.23
N HIS A 81 9.70 4.12 -0.38
CA HIS A 81 10.54 2.94 -0.49
C HIS A 81 11.70 3.03 0.50
N TYR A 82 11.80 2.07 1.42
CA TYR A 82 12.87 2.00 2.42
C TYR A 82 13.72 0.75 2.24
N PRO A 83 15.05 0.84 2.10
CA PRO A 83 15.88 -0.34 1.92
C PRO A 83 15.84 -1.23 3.17
N ARG A 84 15.64 -2.54 2.98
CA ARG A 84 15.59 -3.52 4.08
C ARG A 84 16.95 -3.79 4.73
N ARG A 85 18.03 -3.59 3.98
CA ARG A 85 19.39 -3.84 4.45
C ARG A 85 20.08 -2.51 4.69
N HIS A 86 20.36 -2.24 5.96
CA HIS A 86 21.24 -1.14 6.33
C HIS A 86 22.65 -1.68 6.54
N ASN A 87 23.63 -1.01 5.92
CA ASN A 87 25.03 -1.27 6.22
C ASN A 87 25.33 -0.67 7.61
N VAL A 88 25.34 -1.52 8.63
CA VAL A 88 25.74 -1.12 9.98
C VAL A 88 27.24 -1.35 10.13
N SER A 89 28.04 -0.29 10.14
CA SER A 89 29.44 -0.41 10.56
C SER A 89 29.48 -0.35 12.08
N SER A 90 29.41 -1.50 12.75
CA SER A 90 29.94 -1.59 14.11
C SER A 90 31.47 -1.53 14.00
N LEU A 91 32.11 -0.58 14.68
CA LEU A 91 33.54 -0.67 14.97
C LEU A 91 33.85 -2.07 15.56
N PRO A 92 35.04 -2.65 15.34
CA PRO A 92 35.35 -3.99 15.81
C PRO A 92 35.08 -4.12 17.31
N LEU A 93 34.13 -4.98 17.66
CA LEU A 93 33.93 -5.41 19.05
C LEU A 93 34.95 -6.51 19.33
N ASP A 94 35.78 -6.32 20.37
CA ASP A 94 36.73 -7.33 20.83
C ASP A 94 35.99 -8.32 21.75
N PRO A 95 35.69 -9.56 21.31
CA PRO A 95 34.78 -10.42 22.05
C PRO A 95 35.55 -11.25 23.11
N ILE A 96 35.20 -11.07 24.39
CA ILE A 96 35.81 -11.82 25.51
C ILE A 96 34.94 -13.03 25.94
N TRP A 97 34.09 -13.61 25.06
CA TRP A 97 33.12 -14.64 25.49
C TRP A 97 33.29 -15.98 24.76
N VAL A 98 33.38 -17.05 25.57
CA VAL A 98 33.38 -18.45 25.17
C VAL A 98 31.96 -18.82 24.70
N PRO A 99 31.79 -19.50 23.54
CA PRO A 99 30.49 -19.60 22.89
C PRO A 99 29.56 -20.54 23.65
N PHE A 100 28.45 -20.00 24.17
CA PHE A 100 27.24 -20.78 24.37
C PHE A 100 26.52 -20.80 23.02
N SER A 101 26.34 -21.98 22.44
CA SER A 101 25.54 -22.15 21.22
C SER A 101 24.08 -21.84 21.54
N ALA A 102 23.71 -20.57 21.44
CA ALA A 102 22.32 -20.16 21.43
C ALA A 102 21.72 -20.59 20.09
N VAL A 103 20.90 -21.64 20.13
CA VAL A 103 20.00 -21.97 19.02
C VAL A 103 19.09 -20.76 18.83
N LYS A 104 19.34 -19.95 17.80
CA LYS A 104 18.46 -18.90 17.32
C LYS A 104 17.22 -19.57 16.72
N MET A 105 16.28 -20.00 17.57
CA MET A 105 14.89 -20.15 17.18
C MET A 105 14.33 -18.72 17.14
N ALA A 106 14.61 -18.00 16.04
CA ALA A 106 13.74 -16.88 15.71
C ALA A 106 12.39 -17.51 15.38
N GLU A 107 11.34 -17.05 16.03
CA GLU A 107 9.96 -17.31 15.65
C GLU A 107 9.85 -17.11 14.13
N GLU A 108 9.78 -18.19 13.35
CA GLU A 108 9.91 -18.14 11.89
C GLU A 108 8.61 -17.59 11.31
N PHE A 109 8.48 -16.26 11.29
CA PHE A 109 7.38 -15.58 10.62
C PHE A 109 7.46 -15.83 9.11
N LEU A 110 6.40 -16.43 8.57
CA LEU A 110 6.20 -16.52 7.11
C LEU A 110 5.70 -15.17 6.61
N TYR A 111 6.50 -14.52 5.77
CA TYR A 111 6.14 -13.22 5.20
C TYR A 111 5.48 -13.43 3.85
N PHE A 112 4.18 -13.15 3.79
CA PHE A 112 3.40 -13.19 2.56
C PHE A 112 3.42 -11.84 1.86
N SER A 113 3.43 -11.86 0.53
CA SER A 113 3.31 -10.66 -0.31
C SER A 113 2.23 -10.89 -1.37
N MET A 114 1.53 -9.82 -1.71
CA MET A 114 0.55 -9.77 -2.80
C MET A 114 0.90 -8.58 -3.67
N THR A 115 1.21 -8.82 -4.95
CA THR A 115 1.67 -7.79 -5.89
C THR A 115 0.84 -7.82 -7.15
N LEU A 116 0.66 -6.65 -7.76
CA LEU A 116 0.02 -6.52 -9.07
C LEU A 116 1.10 -6.60 -10.13
N VAL A 117 0.93 -7.50 -11.11
CA VAL A 117 1.97 -7.82 -12.08
C VAL A 117 1.54 -7.46 -13.51
N THR A 118 2.53 -7.36 -14.39
CA THR A 118 2.33 -7.15 -15.82
C THR A 118 1.68 -8.37 -16.49
N ASP A 119 1.22 -8.20 -17.74
CA ASP A 119 0.46 -9.24 -18.44
C ASP A 119 1.22 -10.56 -18.65
N ASP A 120 2.54 -10.45 -18.70
CA ASP A 120 3.50 -11.53 -18.85
C ASP A 120 4.02 -12.10 -17.51
N PHE A 121 3.53 -11.61 -16.35
CA PHE A 121 3.99 -12.00 -15.01
C PHE A 121 5.50 -11.78 -14.77
N MET A 122 6.15 -10.90 -15.54
CA MET A 122 7.59 -10.70 -15.44
C MET A 122 7.97 -9.61 -14.45
N PHE A 123 7.13 -8.58 -14.32
CA PHE A 123 7.44 -7.41 -13.52
C PHE A 123 6.24 -6.96 -12.70
N GLU A 124 6.53 -6.27 -11.60
CA GLU A 124 5.50 -5.52 -10.87
C GLU A 124 4.96 -4.41 -11.77
N ARG A 125 3.64 -4.24 -11.75
CA ARG A 125 2.96 -3.28 -12.61
C ARG A 125 3.20 -1.87 -12.08
N PRO A 126 3.76 -0.94 -12.88
CA PRO A 126 4.10 0.40 -12.41
C PRO A 126 2.90 1.34 -12.28
N VAL A 127 1.75 1.00 -12.88
CA VAL A 127 0.55 1.85 -12.89
C VAL A 127 -0.68 1.04 -12.51
N PHE A 128 -1.37 1.50 -11.47
CA PHE A 128 -2.54 0.84 -10.89
C PHE A 128 -3.88 1.33 -11.47
N GLN A 129 -3.85 1.90 -12.67
CA GLN A 129 -5.05 2.33 -13.39
C GLN A 129 -5.53 1.21 -14.30
N TYR A 130 -6.83 0.90 -14.20
CA TYR A 130 -7.52 -0.13 -14.97
C TYR A 130 -8.80 0.44 -15.57
N PHE A 131 -9.14 -0.04 -16.75
CA PHE A 131 -10.41 0.22 -17.42
C PHE A 131 -11.31 -1.01 -17.34
N LEU A 132 -12.62 -0.81 -17.52
CA LEU A 132 -13.56 -1.92 -17.59
C LEU A 132 -13.22 -2.82 -18.78
N GLY A 133 -13.02 -4.11 -18.49
CA GLY A 133 -12.56 -5.12 -19.46
C GLY A 133 -11.08 -5.48 -19.31
N ASP A 134 -10.29 -4.69 -18.56
CA ASP A 134 -8.91 -5.04 -18.26
C ASP A 134 -8.84 -6.22 -17.28
N LEU A 135 -7.81 -7.05 -17.45
CA LEU A 135 -7.49 -8.13 -16.52
C LEU A 135 -6.54 -7.63 -15.44
N ILE A 136 -6.90 -7.88 -14.19
CA ILE A 136 -6.04 -7.62 -13.02
C ILE A 136 -5.29 -8.92 -12.72
N ARG A 137 -3.97 -8.86 -12.78
CA ARG A 137 -3.10 -10.00 -12.46
C ARG A 137 -2.48 -9.77 -11.10
N VAL A 138 -2.70 -10.75 -10.24
CA VAL A 138 -2.25 -10.74 -8.85
C VAL A 138 -1.30 -11.91 -8.67
N GLU A 139 -0.10 -11.63 -8.17
CA GLU A 139 0.83 -12.63 -7.68
C GLU A 139 0.77 -12.67 -6.16
N VAL A 140 0.74 -13.88 -5.59
CA VAL A 140 0.84 -14.11 -4.14
C VAL A 140 2.02 -15.02 -3.87
N ALA A 141 2.95 -14.57 -3.03
CA ALA A 141 4.18 -15.28 -2.72
C ALA A 141 4.43 -15.32 -1.21
N VAL A 142 5.28 -16.25 -0.77
CA VAL A 142 5.78 -16.33 0.61
C VAL A 142 7.30 -16.35 0.61
N MET A 143 7.92 -15.53 1.46
CA MET A 143 9.36 -15.59 1.69
C MET A 143 9.68 -16.75 2.61
N GLN A 144 10.30 -17.79 2.04
CA GLN A 144 10.53 -19.07 2.69
C GLN A 144 11.77 -19.11 3.60
N PHE A 145 12.72 -18.20 3.46
CA PHE A 145 13.99 -18.17 4.20
C PHE A 145 14.62 -19.57 4.39
N PHE A 146 14.69 -20.08 5.63
CA PHE A 146 15.29 -21.37 5.97
C PHE A 146 14.25 -22.48 6.21
N HIS A 147 13.02 -22.28 5.75
CA HIS A 147 11.92 -23.22 5.95
C HIS A 147 11.88 -24.28 4.84
N VAL A 148 11.31 -25.46 5.13
CA VAL A 148 11.03 -26.52 4.14
C VAL A 148 10.15 -26.00 3.00
N PRO A 149 10.17 -26.60 1.78
CA PRO A 149 9.29 -26.26 0.67
C PRO A 149 7.82 -26.07 1.09
N LEU A 150 7.22 -24.94 0.70
CA LEU A 150 5.88 -24.52 1.10
C LEU A 150 5.04 -24.32 -0.15
N ARG A 151 3.73 -24.47 -0.01
CA ARG A 151 2.75 -24.13 -1.03
C ARG A 151 1.80 -23.09 -0.48
N VAL A 152 1.64 -22.00 -1.23
CA VAL A 152 0.74 -20.90 -0.87
C VAL A 152 -0.64 -21.16 -1.45
N TYR A 153 -1.66 -20.93 -0.64
CA TYR A 153 -3.07 -20.96 -1.03
C TYR A 153 -3.74 -19.67 -0.61
N VAL A 154 -4.68 -19.20 -1.42
CA VAL A 154 -5.49 -18.01 -1.13
C VAL A 154 -6.86 -18.49 -0.69
N ASP A 155 -7.21 -18.23 0.56
CA ASP A 155 -8.47 -18.70 1.16
C ASP A 155 -9.66 -17.82 0.74
N ARG A 156 -9.46 -16.50 0.82
CA ARG A 156 -10.50 -15.49 0.56
C ARG A 156 -9.88 -14.18 0.05
N CYS A 157 -10.47 -13.60 -0.98
CA CYS A 157 -10.14 -12.26 -1.47
C CYS A 157 -11.40 -11.42 -1.68
N VAL A 158 -11.38 -10.21 -1.13
CA VAL A 158 -12.50 -9.28 -1.13
C VAL A 158 -12.02 -7.92 -1.61
N ALA A 159 -12.71 -7.38 -2.62
CA ALA A 159 -12.53 -6.01 -3.07
C ALA A 159 -13.41 -5.06 -2.24
N THR A 160 -12.83 -3.96 -1.79
CA THR A 160 -13.48 -2.92 -0.97
C THR A 160 -13.15 -1.54 -1.53
N LEU A 161 -13.98 -0.53 -1.22
CA LEU A 161 -13.71 0.86 -1.63
C LEU A 161 -12.60 1.53 -0.80
N SER A 162 -12.17 0.90 0.28
CA SER A 162 -11.12 1.40 1.17
C SER A 162 -10.22 0.26 1.64
N PRO A 163 -9.02 0.56 2.18
CA PRO A 163 -8.12 -0.47 2.74
C PRO A 163 -8.71 -1.27 3.91
N ASP A 164 -9.85 -0.84 4.45
CA ASP A 164 -10.57 -1.58 5.49
C ASP A 164 -11.31 -2.78 4.89
N ALA A 165 -10.80 -3.98 5.19
CA ALA A 165 -11.34 -5.26 4.72
C ALA A 165 -12.78 -5.55 5.19
N THR A 166 -13.28 -4.81 6.18
CA THR A 166 -14.65 -4.94 6.71
C THR A 166 -15.60 -3.88 6.17
N SER A 167 -15.11 -2.96 5.35
CA SER A 167 -15.92 -1.87 4.81
C SER A 167 -16.97 -2.34 3.80
N THR A 168 -18.10 -1.62 3.77
CA THR A 168 -19.17 -1.81 2.79
C THR A 168 -19.22 -0.63 1.83
N PRO A 169 -19.42 -0.83 0.52
CA PRO A 169 -19.66 -2.11 -0.16
C PRO A 169 -18.38 -2.96 -0.31
N SER A 170 -18.57 -4.29 -0.30
CA SER A 170 -17.51 -5.28 -0.48
C SER A 170 -17.95 -6.36 -1.48
N TYR A 171 -16.99 -6.89 -2.24
CA TYR A 171 -17.21 -7.92 -3.25
C TYR A 171 -16.18 -9.03 -3.13
N ALA A 172 -16.61 -10.25 -2.77
CA ALA A 172 -15.75 -11.42 -2.71
C ALA A 172 -15.65 -12.07 -4.09
N PHE A 173 -14.42 -12.28 -4.57
CA PHE A 173 -14.13 -12.96 -5.85
C PHE A 173 -13.33 -14.26 -5.66
N ILE A 174 -12.71 -14.42 -4.49
CA ILE A 174 -12.26 -15.71 -3.98
C ILE A 174 -12.93 -15.91 -2.63
N ASP A 175 -13.62 -17.02 -2.44
CA ASP A 175 -14.28 -17.38 -1.18
C ASP A 175 -14.35 -18.90 -1.03
N ASN A 176 -14.94 -19.41 0.05
CA ASN A 176 -15.13 -20.85 0.28
C ASN A 176 -13.84 -21.67 0.15
N PHE A 177 -12.77 -21.23 0.82
CA PHE A 177 -11.48 -21.92 0.85
C PHE A 177 -10.78 -22.00 -0.53
N GLY A 178 -10.79 -20.89 -1.26
CA GLY A 178 -10.05 -20.73 -2.52
C GLY A 178 -10.86 -20.95 -3.80
N CYS A 179 -12.19 -20.97 -3.73
CA CYS A 179 -13.05 -20.99 -4.92
C CYS A 179 -13.13 -19.60 -5.55
N PHE A 180 -12.83 -19.51 -6.85
CA PHE A 180 -13.09 -18.31 -7.65
C PHE A 180 -14.58 -18.27 -8.02
N VAL A 181 -15.30 -17.26 -7.53
CA VAL A 181 -16.78 -17.15 -7.62
C VAL A 181 -17.24 -16.07 -8.58
#